data_AF-A0A7G9AY94-F1
#
_entry.id   AF-A0A7G9AY94-F1
#
_cell.length_a   1.000
_cell.length_b   1.000
_cell.length_c   1.000
_cell.angle_alpha   90.00
_cell.angle_beta   90.00
_cell.angle_gamma   90.00
#
_symmetry.space_group_name_H-M   'P 1'
#
loop_
_entity.id
_entity.type
_entity.pdbx_description
1 polymer ?
#
loop_
_entity_poly.entity_id
_entity_poly.type
_entity_poly.pdbx_seq_one_letter_code
_entity_poly.pdbx_strand_id
1 'polypeptide(L)'
;MTYKSVIEELYCKLLGIELKRILNEREMLQNQIGYETAEGEVELLSETTVGQILKGKRNISFNASLAFQTSLDYKNPRELFFPSIEFELLLIENIISTILVDPTFENTFLKKLIAKKFSNVSKKEVSQIIEKNKEIFLDSLSSFISDFPEEETSHQIA
;
A
#
# COMPACT_ATOMS: atom_id res chain seq x y z
N MET A 1 -17.00 1.47 -11.34
CA MET A 1 -15.57 1.52 -10.99
C MET A 1 -14.82 0.61 -11.94
N THR A 2 -13.58 0.93 -12.28
CA THR A 2 -12.68 0.02 -13.01
C THR A 2 -11.97 -0.88 -11.99
N TYR A 3 -11.46 -2.03 -12.42
CA TYR A 3 -10.64 -2.90 -11.55
C TYR A 3 -9.50 -2.11 -10.90
N LYS A 4 -8.82 -1.28 -11.69
CA LYS A 4 -7.72 -0.43 -11.23
C LYS A 4 -8.16 0.49 -10.09
N SER A 5 -9.27 1.23 -10.27
CA SER A 5 -9.73 2.18 -9.25
C SER A 5 -10.06 1.51 -7.90
N VAL A 6 -10.55 0.26 -7.92
CA VAL A 6 -10.85 -0.49 -6.69
C VAL A 6 -9.57 -0.88 -5.96
N ILE A 7 -8.54 -1.31 -6.70
CA ILE A 7 -7.25 -1.68 -6.13
C ILE A 7 -6.47 -0.45 -5.64
N GLU A 8 -6.47 0.65 -6.40
CA GLU A 8 -5.88 1.93 -5.99
C GLU A 8 -6.48 2.42 -4.65
N GLU A 9 -7.82 2.44 -4.54
CA GLU A 9 -8.50 2.86 -3.31
C GLU A 9 -8.17 1.94 -2.13
N LEU A 10 -8.17 0.61 -2.36
CA LEU A 10 -7.79 -0.36 -1.34
C LEU A 10 -6.37 -0.15 -0.85
N TYR A 11 -5.42 -0.03 -1.78
CA TYR A 11 -4.01 0.12 -1.49
C TYR A 11 -3.73 1.43 -0.73
N CYS A 12 -4.23 2.57 -1.22
CA CYS A 12 -4.07 3.86 -0.54
C CYS A 12 -4.68 3.83 0.87
N LYS A 13 -5.81 3.16 1.06
CA LYS A 13 -6.43 3.01 2.38
C LYS A 13 -5.59 2.22 3.36
N LEU A 14 -5.07 1.06 2.94
CA LEU A 14 -4.21 0.25 3.80
C LEU A 14 -2.91 0.98 4.10
N LEU A 15 -2.26 1.56 3.08
CA LEU A 15 -0.99 2.26 3.23
C LEU A 15 -1.15 3.49 4.14
N GLY A 16 -2.20 4.27 3.96
CA GLY A 16 -2.48 5.43 4.82
C GLY A 16 -2.66 5.07 6.29
N ILE A 17 -3.35 3.96 6.59
CA ILE A 17 -3.51 3.44 7.95
C ILE A 17 -2.16 3.06 8.55
N GLU A 18 -1.33 2.36 7.78
CA GLU A 18 -0.02 1.89 8.24
C GLU A 18 0.97 3.03 8.45
N LEU A 19 1.03 4.00 7.53
CA LEU A 19 1.83 5.22 7.71
C LEU A 19 1.37 6.01 8.94
N LYS A 20 0.06 6.08 9.20
CA LYS A 20 -0.46 6.75 10.40
C LYS A 20 0.02 6.04 11.67
N ARG A 21 0.04 4.71 11.67
CA ARG A 21 0.56 3.90 12.79
C ARG A 21 2.04 4.23 13.01
N ILE A 22 2.85 4.21 11.95
CA ILE A 22 4.29 4.48 12.00
C ILE A 22 4.57 5.90 12.52
N LEU A 23 3.84 6.91 12.06
CA LEU A 23 4.02 8.28 12.55
C LEU A 23 3.69 8.41 14.04
N ASN A 24 2.61 7.77 14.50
CA ASN A 24 2.26 7.78 15.92
C ASN A 24 3.32 7.10 16.78
N GLU A 25 3.88 5.96 16.32
CA GLU A 25 4.93 5.23 17.04
C GLU A 25 6.24 6.01 17.14
N ARG A 26 6.51 6.85 16.14
CA ARG A 26 7.67 7.74 16.12
C ARG A 26 7.39 9.12 16.73
N GLU A 27 6.20 9.32 17.31
CA GLU A 27 5.76 10.60 17.88
C GLU A 27 5.88 11.79 16.89
N MET A 28 5.68 11.52 15.59
CA MET A 28 5.82 12.50 14.52
C MET A 28 4.48 13.17 14.17
N LEU A 29 4.50 14.49 14.08
CA LEU A 29 3.38 15.32 13.67
C LEU A 29 3.29 15.43 12.15
N GLN A 30 2.07 15.63 11.63
CA GLN A 30 1.82 15.72 10.19
C GLN A 30 2.54 16.92 9.52
N ASN A 31 2.75 18.00 10.25
CA ASN A 31 3.48 19.19 9.77
C ASN A 31 5.00 19.03 9.78
N GLN A 32 5.52 17.87 10.21
CA GLN A 32 6.95 17.55 10.16
C GLN A 32 7.32 16.77 8.91
N ILE A 33 6.35 16.44 8.05
CA ILE A 33 6.60 15.71 6.81
C ILE A 33 7.05 16.67 5.71
N GLY A 34 8.31 16.55 5.29
CA GLY A 34 8.92 17.37 4.26
C GLY A 34 10.20 16.76 3.69
N TYR A 35 10.79 17.47 2.74
CA TYR A 35 12.06 17.12 2.10
C TYR A 35 12.94 18.35 1.92
N GLU A 36 14.24 18.13 1.76
CA GLU A 36 15.20 19.16 1.40
C GLU A 36 15.26 19.31 -0.13
N THR A 37 15.18 20.54 -0.63
CA THR A 37 15.32 20.84 -2.06
C THR A 37 16.79 20.87 -2.48
N ALA A 38 17.05 20.91 -3.79
CA ALA A 38 18.41 21.01 -4.31
C ALA A 38 19.14 22.29 -3.86
N GLU A 39 18.38 23.32 -3.50
CA GLU A 39 18.86 24.60 -2.98
C GLU A 39 19.12 24.58 -1.45
N GLY A 40 18.86 23.46 -0.77
CA GLY A 40 19.01 23.32 0.68
C GLY A 40 17.85 23.92 1.49
N GLU A 41 16.71 24.22 0.84
CA GLU A 41 15.51 24.68 1.52
C GLU A 41 14.67 23.48 1.98
N VAL A 42 14.00 23.60 3.12
CA VAL A 42 13.08 22.56 3.60
C VAL A 42 11.67 22.87 3.11
N GLU A 43 11.13 22.01 2.24
CA GLU A 43 9.76 22.08 1.80
C GLU A 43 8.89 21.12 2.61
N LEU A 44 7.96 21.67 3.40
CA LEU A 44 7.00 20.90 4.18
C LEU A 44 5.72 20.67 3.38
N LEU A 45 5.19 19.45 3.43
CA LEU A 45 3.85 19.18 2.93
C LEU A 45 2.81 19.87 3.83
N SER A 46 1.73 20.37 3.22
CA SER A 46 0.60 20.87 4.02
C SER A 46 0.02 19.74 4.89
N GLU A 47 -0.36 20.07 6.13
CA GLU A 47 -1.04 19.13 7.03
C GLU A 47 -2.29 18.52 6.40
N THR A 48 -2.98 19.28 5.55
CA THR A 48 -4.15 18.78 4.81
C THR A 48 -3.75 17.69 3.83
N THR A 49 -2.66 17.87 3.08
CA THR A 49 -2.15 16.86 2.14
C THR A 49 -1.78 15.58 2.89
N VAL A 50 -0.97 15.70 3.93
CA VAL A 50 -0.54 14.56 4.77
C VAL A 50 -1.77 13.88 5.38
N GLY A 51 -2.68 14.63 5.97
CA GLY A 51 -3.89 14.11 6.58
C GLY A 51 -4.83 13.40 5.60
N GLN A 52 -4.87 13.77 4.31
CA GLN A 52 -5.64 13.03 3.31
C GLN A 52 -4.94 11.73 2.87
N ILE A 53 -3.61 11.73 2.78
CA ILE A 53 -2.81 10.51 2.51
C ILE A 53 -2.99 9.51 3.65
N LEU A 54 -2.84 9.94 4.90
CA LEU A 54 -3.03 9.07 6.09
C LEU A 54 -4.46 8.54 6.25
N LYS A 55 -5.45 9.21 5.64
CA LYS A 55 -6.84 8.72 5.57
C LYS A 55 -7.08 7.80 4.37
N GLY A 56 -6.08 7.58 3.52
CA GLY A 56 -6.19 6.82 2.28
C GLY A 56 -7.05 7.47 1.19
N LYS A 57 -7.30 8.78 1.31
CA LYS A 57 -8.17 9.53 0.39
C LYS A 57 -7.41 10.20 -0.74
N ARG A 58 -6.09 10.08 -0.75
CA ARG A 58 -5.21 10.75 -1.69
C ARG A 58 -4.01 9.86 -2.02
N ASN A 59 -3.66 9.85 -3.30
CA ASN A 59 -2.40 9.30 -3.80
C ASN A 59 -1.19 9.94 -3.10
N ILE A 60 -0.17 9.14 -2.78
CA ILE A 60 1.19 9.62 -2.56
C ILE A 60 1.77 9.99 -3.93
N SER A 61 1.87 11.28 -4.23
CA SER A 61 2.58 11.79 -5.41
C SER A 61 4.09 11.69 -5.24
N PHE A 62 4.87 11.90 -6.30
CA PHE A 62 6.34 11.89 -6.25
C PHE A 62 6.91 12.76 -5.11
N ASN A 63 6.56 14.05 -5.04
CA ASN A 63 7.04 14.93 -3.95
C ASN A 63 6.60 14.45 -2.57
N ALA A 64 5.41 13.84 -2.46
CA ALA A 64 4.96 13.31 -1.18
C ALA A 64 5.74 12.06 -0.80
N SER A 65 6.04 11.20 -1.78
CA SER A 65 6.90 10.03 -1.60
C SER A 65 8.28 10.45 -1.09
N LEU A 66 8.89 11.46 -1.71
CA LEU A 66 10.16 12.03 -1.27
C LEU A 66 10.06 12.57 0.17
N ALA A 67 9.04 13.37 0.47
CA ALA A 67 8.82 13.93 1.81
C ALA A 67 8.71 12.85 2.89
N PHE A 68 7.90 11.81 2.65
CA PHE A 68 7.74 10.71 3.60
C PHE A 68 9.02 9.89 3.76
N GLN A 69 9.72 9.58 2.66
CA GLN A 69 10.98 8.85 2.71
C GLN A 69 12.04 9.61 3.53
N THR A 70 12.24 10.90 3.24
CA THR A 70 13.19 11.75 3.97
C THR A 70 12.83 11.86 5.44
N SER A 71 11.55 12.14 5.75
CA SER A 71 11.12 12.36 7.14
C SER A 71 11.19 11.06 7.97
N LEU A 72 10.95 9.91 7.36
CA LEU A 72 10.99 8.60 8.01
C LEU A 72 12.37 7.93 7.94
N ASP A 73 13.37 8.59 7.37
CA ASP A 73 14.72 8.06 7.17
C ASP A 73 14.72 6.69 6.46
N TYR A 74 13.87 6.56 5.43
CA TYR A 74 13.81 5.37 4.60
C TYR A 74 14.92 5.37 3.55
N LYS A 75 15.52 4.19 3.35
CA LYS A 75 16.69 4.04 2.46
C LYS A 75 16.32 3.94 1.00
N ASN A 76 15.08 3.55 0.72
CA ASN A 76 14.58 3.36 -0.63
C ASN A 76 13.05 3.54 -0.69
N PRO A 77 12.45 3.72 -1.87
CA PRO A 77 11.01 3.90 -2.01
C PRO A 77 10.18 2.68 -1.59
N ARG A 78 10.74 1.46 -1.71
CA ARG A 78 10.02 0.25 -1.29
C ARG A 78 9.69 0.27 0.19
N GLU A 79 10.58 0.76 1.06
CA GLU A 79 10.32 0.90 2.50
C GLU A 79 9.14 1.86 2.80
N LEU A 80 8.82 2.79 1.89
CA LEU A 80 7.61 3.61 2.00
C LEU A 80 6.37 2.86 1.50
N PHE A 81 6.44 2.25 0.32
CA PHE A 81 5.28 1.66 -0.36
C PHE A 81 4.90 0.28 0.19
N PHE A 82 5.82 -0.43 0.82
CA PHE A 82 5.66 -1.73 1.46
C PHE A 82 6.38 -1.72 2.83
N PRO A 83 5.85 -0.98 3.81
CA PRO A 83 6.58 -0.62 5.03
C PRO A 83 6.87 -1.76 6.00
N SER A 84 6.22 -2.93 5.82
CA SER A 84 6.43 -4.10 6.67
C SER A 84 5.95 -5.38 6.00
N ILE A 85 6.47 -6.53 6.46
CA ILE A 85 5.99 -7.85 6.02
C ILE A 85 4.51 -8.04 6.41
N GLU A 86 4.13 -7.56 7.59
CA GLU A 86 2.75 -7.58 8.07
C GLU A 86 1.83 -6.80 7.13
N PHE A 87 2.28 -5.64 6.64
CA PHE A 87 1.56 -4.87 5.63
C PHE A 87 1.45 -5.63 4.31
N GLU A 88 2.53 -6.22 3.81
CA GLU A 88 2.53 -6.98 2.56
C GLU A 88 1.51 -8.14 2.60
N LEU A 89 1.51 -8.93 3.68
CA LEU A 89 0.55 -10.02 3.85
C LEU A 89 -0.89 -9.51 3.98
N LEU A 90 -1.10 -8.42 4.71
CA LEU A 90 -2.41 -7.78 4.83
C LEU A 90 -2.92 -7.28 3.47
N LEU A 91 -2.04 -6.69 2.65
CA LEU A 91 -2.38 -6.21 1.31
C LEU A 91 -2.82 -7.38 0.43
N ILE A 92 -2.04 -8.47 0.38
CA ILE A 92 -2.37 -9.66 -0.41
C ILE A 92 -3.73 -10.25 0.03
N GLU A 93 -3.95 -10.39 1.34
CA GLU A 93 -5.22 -10.89 1.88
C GLU A 93 -6.40 -10.03 1.41
N ASN A 94 -6.27 -8.70 1.52
CA ASN A 94 -7.35 -7.80 1.16
C ASN A 94 -7.57 -7.73 -0.36
N ILE A 95 -6.53 -7.84 -1.19
CA ILE A 95 -6.67 -7.91 -2.66
C ILE A 95 -7.47 -9.16 -3.04
N ILE A 96 -7.07 -10.33 -2.54
CA ILE A 96 -7.78 -11.60 -2.84
C ILE A 96 -9.23 -11.53 -2.34
N SER A 97 -9.43 -11.05 -1.12
CA SER A 97 -10.77 -10.89 -0.55
C SER A 97 -11.62 -9.96 -1.42
N THR A 98 -11.07 -8.83 -1.84
CA THR A 98 -11.75 -7.85 -2.70
C THR A 98 -12.13 -8.45 -4.04
N ILE A 99 -11.23 -9.17 -4.71
CA ILE A 99 -11.53 -9.85 -5.99
C ILE A 99 -12.69 -10.86 -5.83
N LEU A 100 -12.75 -11.55 -4.68
CA LEU A 100 -13.79 -12.55 -4.44
C LEU A 100 -15.16 -11.94 -4.11
N VAL A 101 -15.22 -10.79 -3.44
CA VAL A 101 -16.48 -10.22 -2.93
C VAL A 101 -16.99 -8.99 -3.70
N ASP A 102 -16.10 -8.18 -4.28
CA ASP A 102 -16.52 -6.94 -4.94
C ASP A 102 -17.20 -7.25 -6.29
N PRO A 103 -18.42 -6.72 -6.53
CA PRO A 103 -19.18 -6.98 -7.76
C PRO A 103 -18.46 -6.57 -9.04
N THR A 104 -17.51 -5.62 -8.97
CA THR A 104 -16.71 -5.20 -10.11
C THR A 104 -16.02 -6.40 -10.75
N PHE A 105 -15.57 -7.39 -9.94
CA PHE A 105 -14.83 -8.56 -10.40
C PHE A 105 -15.70 -9.78 -10.75
N GLU A 106 -17.04 -9.69 -10.67
CA GLU A 106 -17.97 -10.82 -10.73
C GLU A 106 -17.73 -11.76 -11.93
N ASN A 107 -17.52 -11.17 -13.12
CA ASN A 107 -17.39 -11.93 -14.36
C ASN A 107 -15.94 -12.19 -14.77
N THR A 108 -14.97 -11.82 -13.95
CA THR A 108 -13.55 -11.97 -14.30
C THR A 108 -13.12 -13.44 -14.27
N PHE A 109 -12.27 -13.82 -15.22
CA PHE A 109 -11.64 -15.14 -15.21
C PHE A 109 -10.77 -15.34 -13.96
N LEU A 110 -10.12 -14.26 -13.50
CA LEU A 110 -9.30 -14.27 -12.28
C LEU A 110 -10.13 -14.64 -11.05
N LYS A 111 -11.30 -14.01 -10.81
CA LYS A 111 -12.19 -14.39 -9.71
C LYS A 111 -12.57 -15.86 -9.79
N LYS A 112 -12.95 -16.36 -10.98
CA LYS A 112 -13.32 -17.76 -11.19
C LYS A 112 -12.16 -18.73 -10.90
N LEU A 113 -10.92 -18.35 -11.23
CA LEU A 113 -9.74 -19.16 -10.93
C LEU A 113 -9.42 -19.17 -9.43
N ILE A 114 -9.42 -17.99 -8.80
CA ILE A 114 -9.15 -17.83 -7.37
C ILE A 114 -10.21 -18.59 -6.57
N ALA A 115 -11.50 -18.40 -6.89
CA ALA A 115 -12.61 -19.05 -6.18
C ALA A 115 -12.52 -20.58 -6.17
N LYS A 116 -11.93 -21.22 -7.18
CA LYS A 116 -11.70 -22.68 -7.19
C LYS A 116 -10.73 -23.16 -6.10
N LYS A 117 -9.91 -22.26 -5.55
CA LYS A 117 -8.95 -22.57 -4.47
C LYS A 117 -9.57 -22.41 -3.07
N PHE A 118 -10.78 -21.85 -2.98
CA PHE A 118 -11.47 -21.61 -1.72
C PHE A 118 -12.73 -22.48 -1.64
N SER A 119 -12.94 -23.13 -0.50
CA SER A 119 -14.16 -23.89 -0.23
C SER A 119 -15.32 -22.96 0.04
N ASN A 120 -15.06 -21.82 0.69
CA ASN A 120 -15.98 -20.71 0.91
C ASN A 120 -15.29 -19.36 0.71
N VAL A 121 -16.05 -18.35 0.27
CA VAL A 121 -15.57 -16.96 0.19
C VAL A 121 -15.65 -16.31 1.57
N SER A 122 -14.83 -16.76 2.51
CA SER A 122 -14.73 -16.15 3.84
C SER A 122 -13.35 -15.53 4.03
N LYS A 123 -13.30 -14.33 4.63
CA LYS A 123 -12.05 -13.65 4.95
C LYS A 123 -11.11 -14.53 5.79
N LYS A 124 -11.66 -15.32 6.71
CA LYS A 124 -10.91 -16.26 7.55
C LYS A 124 -10.18 -17.33 6.74
N GLU A 125 -10.84 -17.89 5.72
CA GLU A 125 -10.22 -18.90 4.85
C GLU A 125 -9.11 -18.28 4.01
N VAL A 126 -9.29 -17.04 3.52
CA VAL A 126 -8.24 -16.27 2.83
C VAL A 126 -7.02 -16.10 3.74
N SER A 127 -7.19 -15.56 4.95
CA SER A 127 -6.09 -15.38 5.91
C SER A 127 -5.33 -16.69 6.19
N GLN A 128 -6.05 -17.81 6.35
CA GLN A 128 -5.43 -19.12 6.61
C GLN A 128 -4.58 -19.61 5.43
N ILE A 129 -5.04 -19.40 4.19
CA ILE A 129 -4.26 -19.77 3.00
C ILE A 129 -3.04 -18.85 2.85
N ILE A 130 -3.19 -17.55 3.09
CA ILE A 130 -2.07 -16.60 3.04
C ILE A 130 -1.01 -17.00 4.07
N GLU A 131 -1.39 -17.20 5.34
CA GLU A 131 -0.43 -17.56 6.39
C GLU A 131 0.29 -18.87 6.09
N LYS A 132 -0.44 -19.89 5.60
CA LYS A 132 0.16 -21.19 5.25
C LYS A 132 1.19 -21.10 4.12
N ASN A 133 1.06 -20.12 3.23
CA ASN A 133 1.92 -19.98 2.04
C ASN A 133 2.67 -18.64 2.03
N LYS A 134 2.88 -18.02 3.20
CA LYS A 134 3.38 -16.63 3.29
C LYS A 134 4.71 -16.42 2.59
N GLU A 135 5.65 -17.35 2.71
CA GLU A 135 6.97 -17.26 2.07
C GLU A 135 6.82 -17.18 0.55
N ILE A 136 5.98 -18.04 -0.04
CA ILE A 136 5.71 -18.03 -1.49
C ILE A 136 5.13 -16.70 -1.95
N PHE A 137 4.21 -16.12 -1.17
CA PHE A 137 3.60 -14.84 -1.50
C PHE A 137 4.57 -13.66 -1.40
N LEU A 138 5.39 -13.62 -0.35
CA LEU A 138 6.39 -12.57 -0.13
C LEU A 138 7.51 -12.65 -1.18
N ASP A 139 7.99 -13.86 -1.48
CA ASP A 139 8.98 -14.10 -2.53
C ASP A 139 8.43 -13.68 -3.91
N SER A 140 7.15 -13.98 -4.17
CA SER A 140 6.50 -13.54 -5.40
C SER A 140 6.41 -12.02 -5.47
N LEU A 141 5.94 -11.35 -4.40
CA LEU A 141 5.76 -9.90 -4.38
C LEU A 141 7.08 -9.15 -4.56
N SER A 142 8.14 -9.60 -3.87
CA SER A 142 9.49 -9.03 -4.00
C SER A 142 10.11 -9.24 -5.39
N SER A 143 9.68 -10.26 -6.14
CA SER A 143 10.12 -10.44 -7.52
C SER A 143 9.49 -9.45 -8.52
N PHE A 144 8.36 -8.83 -8.16
CA PHE A 144 7.67 -7.85 -9.01
C PHE A 144 8.07 -6.41 -8.71
N ILE A 145 8.33 -6.08 -7.45
CA ILE A 145 8.66 -4.73 -7.02
C ILE A 145 10.07 -4.74 -6.42
N SER A 146 11.02 -4.07 -7.06
CA SER A 146 12.39 -3.94 -6.54
C SER A 146 12.44 -2.96 -5.36
N ASP A 147 13.62 -2.80 -4.76
CA ASP A 147 13.84 -1.77 -3.73
C ASP A 147 13.68 -0.34 -4.31
N PHE A 148 13.94 -0.18 -5.61
CA PHE A 148 13.83 1.07 -6.37
C PHE A 148 12.88 0.86 -7.55
N PRO A 149 11.55 0.82 -7.30
CA PRO A 149 10.57 0.68 -8.36
C PRO A 149 10.64 1.86 -9.35
N GLU A 150 10.27 1.62 -10.62
CA GLU A 150 10.12 2.68 -11.62
C GLU A 150 8.88 3.55 -11.31
N GLU A 151 7.92 3.00 -10.57
CA GLU A 151 6.71 3.67 -10.12
C GLU A 151 7.01 4.72 -9.04
N GLU A 152 6.54 5.94 -9.29
CA GLU A 152 6.83 7.10 -8.45
C GLU A 152 5.69 7.46 -7.49
N THR A 153 4.52 6.83 -7.65
CA THR A 153 3.30 7.16 -6.91
C THR A 153 2.54 5.93 -6.45
N SER A 154 1.76 6.08 -5.37
CA SER A 154 0.97 4.94 -4.85
C SER A 154 -0.07 4.41 -5.85
N HIS A 155 -0.57 5.24 -6.79
CA HIS A 155 -1.47 4.80 -7.87
C HIS A 155 -0.77 4.08 -9.03
N GLN A 156 0.55 4.22 -9.16
CA GLN A 156 1.33 3.44 -10.14
C GLN A 156 1.73 2.10 -9.53
N ILE A 157 2.06 2.08 -8.24
CA ILE A 157 2.34 0.86 -7.48
C ILE A 157 1.11 -0.07 -7.41
N ALA A 158 -0.09 0.51 -7.27
CA ALA A 158 -1.37 -0.23 -7.19
C ALA A 158 -1.90 -0.72 -8.55
#